data_AF-A0A7Y6YAE4-F1
#
_entry.id   AF-A0A7Y6YAE4-F1
#
_cell.length_a   1.000
_cell.length_b   1.000
_cell.length_c   1.000
_cell.angle_alpha   90.00
_cell.angle_beta   90.00
_cell.angle_gamma   90.00
#
_symmetry.space_group_name_H-M   'P 1'
#
loop_
_entity.id
_entity.type
_entity.pdbx_description
1 polymer ?
#
loop_
_entity_poly.entity_id
_entity_poly.type
_entity_poly.pdbx_seq_one_letter_code
_entity_poly.pdbx_strand_id
1 'polypeptide(L)' 'PRVIEQTVREKLPEGFQRSEFLLEHGQVDMIIHRKEMRERLGKILRQLQGLPARDNSEAENA' A
#
# COMPACT_ATOMS: atom_id res chain seq x y z
N PRO A 1 7.99 3.43 -17.41
CA PRO A 1 9.24 2.78 -17.89
C PRO A 1 9.96 3.45 -19.09
N ARG A 2 9.25 3.89 -20.14
CA ARG A 2 9.85 4.23 -21.45
C ARG A 2 11.01 5.23 -21.43
N VAL A 3 10.92 6.30 -20.64
CA VAL A 3 12.01 7.30 -20.52
C VAL A 3 13.24 6.73 -19.80
N ILE A 4 13.04 5.88 -18.79
CA ILE A 4 14.12 5.25 -18.02
C ILE A 4 14.89 4.26 -18.90
N GLU A 5 14.17 3.43 -19.67
CA GLU A 5 14.79 2.51 -20.66
C GLU A 5 15.62 3.28 -21.69
N GLN A 6 15.09 4.40 -22.21
CA GLN A 6 15.80 5.24 -23.16
C GLN A 6 17.06 5.88 -22.58
N THR A 7 17.05 6.18 -21.27
CA THR A 7 18.18 6.81 -20.57
C THR A 7 19.26 5.79 -20.25
N VAL A 8 18.89 4.61 -19.73
CA VAL A 8 19.82 3.55 -19.30
C VAL A 8 20.26 2.68 -20.49
N ARG A 9 19.51 2.70 -21.60
CA ARG A 9 19.73 1.89 -22.81
C ARG A 9 19.68 0.38 -22.57
N GLU A 10 18.98 -0.04 -21.52
CA GLU A 10 18.73 -1.43 -21.16
C GLU A 10 17.23 -1.67 -21.03
N LYS A 11 16.79 -2.93 -21.20
CA LYS A 11 15.40 -3.30 -20.95
C LYS A 11 15.18 -3.38 -19.45
N LEU A 12 14.08 -2.79 -18.97
CA LEU A 12 13.74 -2.88 -17.56
C LEU A 12 13.23 -4.29 -17.21
N PRO A 13 13.44 -4.75 -15.96
CA PRO A 13 12.87 -6.00 -15.49
C PRO A 13 11.35 -6.06 -15.69
N GLU A 14 10.82 -7.27 -15.85
CA GLU A 14 9.37 -7.45 -15.90
C GLU A 14 8.73 -6.97 -14.60
N GLY A 15 7.61 -6.24 -14.72
CA GLY A 15 6.92 -5.69 -13.57
C GLY A 15 7.63 -4.52 -12.90
N PHE A 16 8.69 -3.96 -13.49
CA PHE A 16 9.31 -2.71 -12.99
C PHE A 16 8.24 -1.62 -12.81
N GLN A 17 8.25 -0.94 -11.66
CA GLN A 17 7.23 0.02 -11.19
C GLN A 17 5.85 -0.57 -10.83
N ARG A 18 5.65 -1.90 -10.87
CA ARG A 18 4.44 -2.51 -10.29
C ARG A 18 4.54 -2.54 -8.78
N SER A 19 3.38 -2.58 -8.13
CA SER A 19 3.27 -2.63 -6.67
C SER A 19 4.09 -3.78 -6.08
N GLU A 20 4.06 -4.95 -6.71
CA GLU A 20 4.80 -6.15 -6.27
C GLU A 20 6.32 -5.91 -6.32
N PHE A 21 6.82 -5.39 -7.44
CA PHE A 21 8.24 -5.06 -7.59
C PHE A 21 8.67 -4.01 -6.55
N LEU A 22 7.86 -2.98 -6.32
CA LEU A 22 8.16 -1.92 -5.36
C LEU A 22 8.15 -2.43 -3.91
N LEU A 23 7.25 -3.36 -3.58
CA LEU A 23 7.18 -4.03 -2.28
C LEU A 23 8.44 -4.87 -2.03
N GLU A 24 8.88 -5.67 -3.01
CA GLU A 24 10.10 -6.49 -2.90
C GLU A 24 11.36 -5.66 -2.67
N HIS A 25 11.40 -4.43 -3.21
CA HIS A 25 12.53 -3.50 -3.06
C HIS A 25 12.37 -2.53 -1.87
N GLY A 26 11.36 -2.72 -1.02
CA GLY A 26 11.15 -1.94 0.20
C GLY A 26 10.69 -0.50 -0.02
N GLN A 27 10.18 -0.17 -1.21
CA GLN A 27 9.64 1.17 -1.53
C GLN A 27 8.15 1.31 -1.18
N VAL A 28 7.44 0.19 -1.03
CA VAL A 28 6.03 0.12 -0.62
C VAL A 28 5.94 -0.77 0.60
N ASP A 29 5.21 -0.33 1.63
CA ASP A 29 5.07 -1.08 2.89
C ASP A 29 4.08 -2.26 2.78
N MET A 30 3.01 -2.10 2.00
CA MET A 30 1.97 -3.12 1.87
C MET A 30 1.14 -2.97 0.58
N ILE A 31 0.65 -4.09 0.07
CA ILE A 31 -0.33 -4.16 -1.02
C ILE A 31 -1.60 -4.77 -0.44
N ILE A 32 -2.73 -4.08 -0.58
CA ILE A 32 -4.02 -4.52 -0.05
C ILE A 32 -5.11 -4.46 -1.11
N HIS A 33 -6.12 -5.32 -0.98
CA HIS A 33 -7.28 -5.27 -1.84
C HIS A 33 -8.13 -4.02 -1.57
N ARG A 34 -8.73 -3.43 -2.61
CA ARG A 34 -9.49 -2.18 -2.50
C ARG A 34 -10.63 -2.22 -1.47
N LYS A 35 -11.26 -3.39 -1.31
CA LYS A 35 -12.34 -3.61 -0.32
C LYS A 35 -11.88 -3.44 1.13
N GLU A 36 -10.61 -3.70 1.43
CA GLU A 36 -10.03 -3.62 2.78
C GLU A 36 -9.47 -2.22 3.09
N MET A 37 -9.38 -1.35 2.09
CA MET A 37 -8.68 -0.06 2.19
C MET A 37 -9.24 0.85 3.28
N ARG A 38 -10.58 0.95 3.38
CA ARG A 38 -11.23 1.79 4.39
C ARG A 38 -10.85 1.37 5.81
N GLU A 39 -10.89 0.07 6.08
CA GLU A 39 -10.57 -0.49 7.38
C GLU A 39 -9.07 -0.34 7.69
N ARG A 40 -8.20 -0.68 6.73
CA ARG A 40 -6.75 -0.57 6.89
C ARG A 40 -6.31 0.86 7.17
N LEU A 41 -6.78 1.82 6.38
CA LEU A 41 -6.44 3.24 6.57
C LEU A 41 -6.88 3.73 7.94
N GLY A 42 -8.09 3.39 8.37
CA GLY A 42 -8.58 3.76 9.70
C GLY A 42 -7.73 3.20 10.84
N LYS A 43 -7.24 1.96 10.71
CA LYS A 43 -6.34 1.34 11.69
C LYS A 43 -4.97 2.03 11.74
N ILE A 44 -4.35 2.28 10.58
CA ILE A 44 -3.04 2.93 10.50
C ILE A 44 -3.09 4.34 11.09
N LEU A 45 -4.08 5.14 10.69
CA LEU A 45 -4.23 6.51 11.19
C LEU A 45 -4.38 6.56 12.72
N ARG A 46 -5.12 5.62 13.31
CA ARG A 46 -5.25 5.52 14.77
C ARG A 46 -3.93 5.19 15.45
N GLN A 47 -3.19 4.23 14.93
CA GLN A 47 -1.88 3.87 15.47
C GLN A 47 -0.92 5.06 15.42
N LEU A 48 -0.86 5.78 14.31
CA LEU A 48 -0.01 6.96 14.14
C LEU A 48 -0.43 8.14 15.02
N GLN A 49 -1.70 8.21 15.43
CA GLN A 49 -2.22 9.24 16.34
C GLN A 49 -2.23 8.79 17.81
N GLY A 50 -1.76 7.59 18.14
CA GLY A 50 -1.81 7.05 19.51
C GLY A 50 -3.24 6.78 20.02
N LEU A 51 -4.21 6.64 19.11
CA LEU A 51 -5.61 6.35 19.46
C LEU A 51 -5.83 4.85 19.65
N PRO A 52 -6.74 4.44 20.56
CA PRO A 52 -7.08 3.04 20.72
C PRO A 52 -7.73 2.47 19.45
N ALA A 53 -7.64 1.14 19.31
CA ALA A 53 -8.32 0.40 18.26
C ALA A 53 -9.83 0.69 18.29
N ARG A 54 -10.49 0.67 17.13
CA ARG A 54 -11.95 0.76 17.10
C ARG A 54 -12.53 -0.44 17.85
N ASP A 55 -13.41 -0.15 18.80
CA ASP A 55 -14.30 -1.17 19.32
C ASP A 55 -15.34 -1.47 18.23
N ASN A 56 -15.44 -2.75 17.85
CA ASN A 56 -16.37 -3.18 16.81
C ASN A 56 -17.81 -3.35 17.35
N SER A 57 -18.01 -3.20 18.67
CA SER A 57 -19.33 -3.25 19.31
C SER A 57 -20.27 -2.10 18.88
N GLU A 58 -19.72 -0.96 18.44
CA GLU A 58 -20.51 0.20 17.98
C GLU A 58 -20.99 0.07 16.53
N ALA A 59 -20.34 -0.78 15.72
CA ALA A 59 -20.65 -0.90 14.29
C ALA A 59 -21.83 -1.84 13.98
N GLU A 60 -22.25 -2.68 14.94
CA GLU A 60 -23.39 -3.59 14.79
C GLU A 60 -24.75 -2.90 15.06
N ASN A 61 -24.73 -1.67 15.60
CA ASN A 61 -25.93 -0.92 16.00
C ASN A 61 -26.21 0.32 15.11
N ALA A 62 -25.57 0.43 13.93
CA ALA A 62 -25.72 1.56 13.01
C ALA A 62 -26.14 1.11 11.60
#